data_AF-A0A673FRZ4-F1
#
_entry.id   AF-A0A673FRZ4-F1
#
_cell.length_a   1.000
_cell.length_b   1.000
_cell.length_c   1.000
_cell.angle_alpha   90.00
_cell.angle_beta   90.00
_cell.angle_gamma   90.00
#
_symmetry.space_group_name_H-M   'P 1'
#
loop_
_entity.id
_entity.type
_entity.pdbx_description
1 polymer ?
#
loop_
_entity_poly.entity_id
_entity_poly.type
_entity_poly.pdbx_seq_one_letter_code
_entity_poly.pdbx_strand_id
1 'polypeptide(L)'
;DCGVMDVQEYSADPHAIAGALKSYLRELPEPLMTFELYDEWIQASNIQDMDKRLQDLLCTCEKLPADNLNNFRCVALVIYLLFVISLEAFVFE
;
A
#
# COMPACT_ATOMS: atom_id res chain seq x y z
N ASP A 1 -17.53 10.18 31.71
CA ASP A 1 -16.42 10.67 30.88
C ASP A 1 -16.37 9.95 29.56
N CYS A 2 -17.01 10.55 28.56
CA CYS A 2 -16.81 10.19 27.17
C CYS A 2 -15.43 10.75 26.81
N GLY A 3 -14.40 9.91 26.95
CA GLY A 3 -13.07 10.23 26.47
C GLY A 3 -13.17 10.37 24.97
N VAL A 4 -13.31 11.61 24.51
CA VAL A 4 -12.88 12.03 23.18
C VAL A 4 -11.45 11.53 23.05
N MET A 5 -11.30 10.36 22.43
CA MET A 5 -10.00 9.84 22.04
C MET A 5 -9.48 10.84 21.03
N ASP A 6 -8.54 11.66 21.47
CA ASP A 6 -7.95 12.68 20.63
C ASP A 6 -7.14 11.99 19.53
N VAL A 7 -7.78 11.81 18.37
CA VAL A 7 -7.17 11.23 17.17
C VAL A 7 -5.98 12.09 16.70
N GLN A 8 -5.84 13.34 17.20
CA GLN A 8 -4.73 14.22 16.84
C GLN A 8 -3.41 13.87 17.52
N GLU A 9 -3.39 13.15 18.64
CA GLU A 9 -2.14 12.84 19.36
C GLU A 9 -1.38 11.62 18.79
N TYR A 10 -2.02 10.83 17.92
CA TYR A 10 -1.37 9.78 17.13
C TYR A 10 -0.67 10.28 15.86
N SER A 11 -0.61 11.60 15.66
CA SER A 11 -0.01 12.23 14.48
C SER A 11 1.52 12.11 14.38
N ALA A 12 2.22 11.39 15.26
CA ALA A 12 3.67 11.58 15.43
C ALA A 12 4.55 10.30 15.51
N ASP A 13 4.12 9.15 14.96
CA ASP A 13 5.08 8.08 14.68
C ASP A 13 4.78 7.39 13.34
N PRO A 14 5.59 7.63 12.30
CA PRO A 14 5.49 6.93 11.01
C PRO A 14 5.48 5.41 11.17
N HIS A 15 6.17 4.87 12.18
CA HIS A 15 6.20 3.43 12.44
C HIS A 15 4.89 2.91 13.03
N ALA A 16 4.19 3.69 13.87
CA ALA A 16 2.87 3.36 14.37
C ALA A 16 1.82 3.34 13.25
N ILE A 17 1.84 4.32 12.35
CA ILE A 17 0.95 4.37 11.18
C ILE A 17 1.24 3.16 10.26
N ALA A 18 2.51 2.86 9.99
CA ALA A 18 2.91 1.67 9.24
C ALA A 18 2.46 0.36 9.92
N GLY A 19 2.52 0.30 11.25
CA GLY A 19 2.06 -0.83 12.06
C GLY A 19 0.56 -1.06 11.97
N ALA A 20 -0.23 0.00 12.07
CA ALA A 20 -1.68 -0.04 11.90
C ALA A 20 -2.06 -0.46 10.47
N LEU A 21 -1.40 0.09 9.45
CA LEU A 21 -1.63 -0.28 8.06
C LEU A 21 -1.33 -1.77 7.80
N LYS A 22 -0.20 -2.27 8.31
CA LYS A 22 0.16 -3.70 8.20
C LYS A 22 -0.89 -4.59 8.87
N SER A 23 -1.42 -4.18 10.01
CA SER A 23 -2.45 -4.95 10.73
C SER A 23 -3.76 -4.97 9.96
N TYR A 24 -4.20 -3.82 9.44
CA TYR A 24 -5.37 -3.72 8.57
C TYR A 24 -5.27 -4.64 7.34
N LEU A 25 -4.15 -4.60 6.62
CA LEU A 25 -3.94 -5.45 5.44
C LEU A 25 -3.98 -6.94 5.74
N ARG A 26 -3.47 -7.36 6.91
CA ARG A 26 -3.48 -8.76 7.35
C ARG A 26 -4.86 -9.24 7.79
N GLU A 27 -5.69 -8.34 8.29
CA GLU A 27 -7.03 -8.63 8.79
C GLU A 27 -8.09 -8.67 7.68
N LEU A 28 -7.74 -8.27 6.45
CA LEU A 28 -8.64 -8.40 5.31
C LEU A 28 -9.01 -9.89 5.07
N PRO A 29 -10.29 -10.18 4.77
CA PRO A 29 -10.72 -11.55 4.48
C PRO A 29 -10.11 -12.10 3.18
N GLU A 30 -9.67 -11.21 2.28
CA GLU A 30 -8.97 -11.51 1.05
C GLU A 30 -7.79 -10.53 0.89
N PRO A 31 -6.61 -10.95 0.39
CA PRO A 31 -5.51 -10.03 0.09
C PRO A 31 -5.98 -8.94 -0.87
N LEU A 32 -5.44 -7.74 -0.66
CA LEU A 32 -5.75 -6.55 -1.45
C LEU A 32 -5.61 -6.76 -2.96
N MET A 33 -4.59 -7.52 -3.36
CA MET A 33 -4.25 -7.85 -4.75
C MET A 33 -5.07 -9.03 -5.31
N THR A 34 -6.04 -9.51 -4.54
CA THR A 34 -6.90 -10.70 -4.72
C THR A 34 -6.14 -12.00 -4.94
N PHE A 35 -6.75 -13.13 -4.60
CA PHE A 35 -6.11 -14.42 -4.88
C PHE A 35 -6.16 -14.76 -6.37
N GLU A 36 -7.21 -14.31 -7.07
CA GLU A 36 -7.46 -14.63 -8.47
C GLU A 36 -6.40 -14.04 -9.41
N LEU A 37 -5.85 -12.86 -9.07
CA LEU A 37 -4.84 -12.19 -9.90
C LEU A 37 -3.40 -12.53 -9.50
N TYR A 38 -3.18 -13.36 -8.47
CA TYR A 38 -1.85 -13.67 -7.94
C TYR A 38 -0.88 -14.13 -9.02
N ASP A 39 -1.29 -15.08 -9.86
CA ASP A 39 -0.44 -15.61 -10.93
C ASP A 39 -0.12 -14.53 -11.98
N GLU A 40 -1.07 -13.64 -12.29
CA GLU A 40 -0.82 -12.51 -13.19
C GLU A 40 0.20 -11.53 -12.61
N TRP A 41 0.12 -11.24 -11.31
CA TRP A 41 1.11 -10.40 -10.63
C TRP A 41 2.52 -10.98 -10.69
N ILE A 42 2.65 -12.29 -10.43
CA ILE A 42 3.93 -12.99 -10.51
C ILE A 42 4.47 -12.99 -11.95
N GLN A 43 3.62 -13.24 -12.94
CA GLN A 43 4.01 -13.20 -14.35
C GLN A 43 4.47 -11.81 -14.77
N ALA A 44 3.69 -10.76 -14.46
CA ALA A 44 4.04 -9.38 -14.76
C ALA A 44 5.37 -8.99 -14.08
N SER A 45 5.58 -9.39 -12.82
CA SER A 45 6.80 -9.07 -12.07
C SER A 45 8.09 -9.66 -12.67
N ASN A 46 7.98 -10.80 -13.36
CA ASN A 46 9.12 -11.51 -13.97
C ASN A 46 9.53 -10.97 -15.34
N ILE A 47 8.81 -9.97 -15.87
CA ILE A 47 9.16 -9.34 -17.14
C ILE A 47 10.47 -8.55 -16.99
N GLN A 48 11.45 -8.86 -17.83
CA GLN A 48 12.77 -8.21 -17.78
C GLN A 48 12.75 -6.79 -18.35
N ASP A 49 11.92 -6.55 -19.35
CA ASP A 49 11.72 -5.23 -19.93
C ASP A 49 10.93 -4.34 -18.97
N MET A 50 11.52 -3.21 -18.59
CA MET A 50 10.98 -2.36 -17.54
C MET A 50 9.65 -1.71 -17.95
N ASP A 51 9.56 -1.22 -19.19
CA ASP A 51 8.37 -0.54 -19.70
C ASP A 51 7.22 -1.53 -19.86
N LYS A 52 7.52 -2.72 -20.40
CA LYS A 52 6.54 -3.79 -20.53
C LYS A 52 6.08 -4.33 -19.18
N ARG A 53 6.98 -4.45 -18.21
CA ARG A 53 6.63 -4.82 -16.84
C ARG A 53 5.68 -3.80 -16.22
N LEU A 54 5.98 -2.51 -16.37
CA LEU A 54 5.14 -1.44 -15.85
C LEU A 54 3.74 -1.49 -16.48
N GLN A 55 3.68 -1.69 -17.79
CA GLN A 55 2.41 -1.78 -18.53
C GLN A 55 1.57 -2.98 -18.07
N ASP A 56 2.17 -4.16 -17.94
CA ASP A 56 1.44 -5.37 -17.52
C ASP A 56 0.97 -5.26 -16.07
N LEU A 57 1.81 -4.70 -15.17
CA LEU A 57 1.39 -4.41 -13.79
C LEU A 57 0.21 -3.42 -13.74
N LEU A 58 0.23 -2.39 -14.59
CA LEU A 58 -0.88 -1.42 -14.70
C LEU A 58 -2.15 -2.11 -15.19
N CYS A 59 -2.05 -2.98 -16.19
CA CYS A 59 -3.18 -3.72 -16.71
C CYS A 59 -3.77 -4.68 -15.66
N THR A 60 -2.93 -5.37 -14.88
CA THR A 60 -3.39 -6.19 -13.76
C THR A 60 -4.05 -5.34 -12.67
N CYS A 61 -3.57 -4.12 -12.40
CA CYS A 61 -4.27 -3.18 -11.51
C CYS A 61 -5.69 -2.88 -12.01
N GLU A 62 -5.87 -2.61 -13.31
CA GLU A 62 -7.16 -2.27 -13.90
C GLU A 62 -8.19 -3.41 -13.84
N LYS A 63 -7.74 -4.66 -13.68
CA LYS A 63 -8.60 -5.83 -13.49
C LYS A 63 -9.13 -5.97 -12.06
N LEU A 64 -8.56 -5.26 -11.09
CA LEU A 64 -9.05 -5.30 -9.71
C LEU A 64 -10.48 -4.73 -9.62
N PRO A 65 -11.32 -5.29 -8.75
CA PRO A 65 -12.58 -4.65 -8.37
C PRO A 65 -12.33 -3.20 -7.92
N ALA A 66 -13.25 -2.28 -8.21
CA ALA A 66 -13.07 -0.85 -7.94
C ALA A 66 -12.71 -0.55 -6.47
N ASP A 67 -13.30 -1.29 -5.53
CA ASP A 67 -13.00 -1.18 -4.10
C ASP A 67 -11.56 -1.61 -3.78
N ASN A 68 -11.10 -2.73 -4.35
CA ASN A 68 -9.72 -3.22 -4.20
C ASN A 68 -8.71 -2.29 -4.86
N LEU A 69 -9.02 -1.73 -6.03
CA LEU A 69 -8.15 -0.79 -6.73
C LEU A 69 -7.97 0.51 -5.93
N ASN A 70 -9.05 1.06 -5.38
CA ASN A 70 -8.97 2.26 -4.56
C ASN A 70 -8.14 2.02 -3.30
N ASN A 71 -8.33 0.86 -2.67
CA ASN A 71 -7.62 0.47 -1.46
C ASN A 71 -6.13 0.14 -1.75
N PHE A 72 -5.82 -0.47 -2.91
CA PHE A 72 -4.46 -0.65 -3.42
C PHE A 72 -3.74 0.68 -3.64
N ARG A 73 -4.41 1.66 -4.27
CA ARG A 73 -3.86 3.01 -4.47
C ARG A 73 -3.60 3.70 -3.15
N CYS A 74 -4.53 3.63 -2.20
CA CYS A 74 -4.33 4.19 -0.86
C CYS A 74 -3.09 3.57 -0.18
N VAL A 75 -2.94 2.25 -0.22
CA VAL A 75 -1.80 1.54 0.39
C VAL A 75 -0.48 1.89 -0.30
N ALA A 76 -0.45 1.91 -1.63
CA ALA A 76 0.73 2.32 -2.40
C ALA A 76 1.13 3.77 -2.11
N LEU A 77 0.15 4.67 -1.99
CA LEU A 77 0.37 6.07 -1.60
C LEU A 77 0.93 6.17 -0.18
N VAL A 78 0.38 5.43 0.78
CA VAL A 78 0.88 5.45 2.17
C VAL A 78 2.29 4.87 2.25
N ILE A 79 2.59 3.78 1.53
CA ILE A 79 3.95 3.21 1.47
C ILE A 79 4.93 4.21 0.84
N TYR A 80 4.55 4.87 -0.26
CA TYR A 80 5.35 5.91 -0.89
C TYR A 80 5.58 7.09 0.06
N LEU A 81 4.54 7.53 0.77
CA LEU A 81 4.62 8.64 1.72
C LEU A 81 5.56 8.29 2.89
N LEU A 82 5.45 7.07 3.44
CA LEU A 82 6.35 6.58 4.48
C LEU A 82 7.80 6.49 3.98
N PHE A 83 8.01 6.00 2.76
CA PHE A 83 9.33 5.96 2.15
C PHE A 83 9.92 7.37 1.97
N VAL A 84 9.13 8.33 1.48
CA VAL A 84 9.54 9.73 1.33
C VAL A 84 9.84 10.37 2.67
N ILE A 85 9.00 10.18 3.69
CA ILE A 85 9.24 10.72 5.04
C ILE A 85 10.51 10.13 5.65
N SER A 86 10.74 8.82 5.49
CA SER A 86 11.99 8.19 5.93
C SER A 86 13.21 8.69 5.15
N LEU A 87 13.06 9.00 3.85
CA LEU A 87 14.13 9.57 3.03
C LEU A 87 14.45 11.02 3.44
N GLU A 88 13.43 11.85 3.66
CA GLU A 88 13.58 13.23 4.15
C GLU A 88 14.21 13.25 5.54
N ALA A 89 13.79 12.37 6.44
CA ALA A 89 14.41 12.23 7.76
C ALA A 89 15.89 11.85 7.69
N PHE A 90 16.29 11.04 6.70
CA PHE A 90 17.68 10.65 6.47
C PHE A 90 18.51 11.71 5.72
N VAL A 91 17.88 12.55 4.88
CA VAL A 91 18.55 13.64 4.16
C VAL A 91 18.80 14.85 5.06
N PHE A 92 18.02 15.01 6.13
CA PHE A 92 18.17 16.08 7.12
C PHE A 92 19.01 15.71 8.36
N GLU A 93 19.61 14.51 8.39
CA GLU A 93 20.63 14.07 9.35
C GLU A 93 22.04 14.15 8.73
#